data_AF-A0A9D6ZDH5-F1
#
_entry.id   AF-A0A9D6ZDH5-F1
#
_cell.length_a   1.000
_cell.length_b   1.000
_cell.length_c   1.000
_cell.angle_alpha   90.00
_cell.angle_beta   90.00
_cell.angle_gamma   90.00
#
_symmetry.space_group_name_H-M   'P 1'
#
loop_
_entity.id
_entity.type
_entity.pdbx_description
1 polymer ?
#
loop_
_entity_poly.entity_id
_entity_poly.type
_entity_poly.pdbx_seq_one_letter_code
_entity_poly.pdbx_strand_id
1 'polypeptide(L)'
;MKKNKGFTLIELMLSLAITGFIVLLLFSILNFQQKSQKHQEQLIDMVEDYRWLVNTIGGNIKVAGYGAPKASLSSWITWKASITSPVLITDGGSAPDSVIIVSAFGKPYPYDSSAPRLSTTASAGATTIQVNDGSLFNTTTKSLIFIGGYENAVIKSISGNTLTIDTNLSITGNQGIQISYVSGAPIEIVKTVTYHINNGNLTSIDDDGTEEIITENVEDLQFSISGNMVSFSARLKSKYPEKGYNDGVYNDGYLRISQNNSVLVRNNLFK
;
A
#
# COMPACT_ATOMS: atom_id res chain seq x y z
N MET A 1 48.64 56.13 37.86
CA MET A 1 48.94 54.68 37.76
C MET A 1 47.79 53.90 38.38
N LYS A 2 47.05 53.10 37.60
CA LYS A 2 45.99 52.22 38.13
C LYS A 2 46.66 51.03 38.84
N LYS A 3 46.34 50.79 40.11
CA LYS A 3 46.76 49.58 40.86
C LYS A 3 45.96 48.39 40.32
N ASN A 4 46.62 47.46 39.63
CA ASN A 4 46.03 46.18 39.28
C ASN A 4 45.95 45.32 40.55
N LYS A 5 44.75 45.07 41.07
CA LYS A 5 44.54 44.11 42.17
C LYS A 5 44.55 42.70 41.56
N GLY A 6 45.45 41.83 42.04
CA GLY A 6 45.48 40.41 41.66
C GLY A 6 44.34 39.63 42.32
N PHE A 7 43.98 38.49 41.74
CA PHE A 7 42.99 37.56 42.29
C PHE A 7 43.56 36.78 43.47
N THR A 8 42.71 36.56 44.48
CA THR A 8 43.05 35.69 45.62
C THR A 8 42.75 34.23 45.29
N LEU A 9 43.47 33.31 45.94
CA LEU A 9 43.28 31.86 45.75
C LEU A 9 41.83 31.42 46.07
N ILE A 10 41.21 32.04 47.08
CA ILE A 10 39.84 31.74 47.48
C ILE A 10 38.82 32.17 46.42
N GLU A 11 39.02 33.32 45.78
CA GLU A 11 38.16 33.78 44.66
C GLU A 11 38.25 32.82 43.46
N LEU A 12 39.44 32.27 43.19
CA LEU A 12 39.64 31.28 42.14
C LEU A 12 38.93 29.95 42.45
N MET A 13 39.06 29.45 43.68
CA MET A 13 38.40 28.22 44.11
C MET A 13 36.87 28.35 44.07
N LEU A 14 36.34 29.48 44.52
CA LEU A 14 34.91 29.76 44.49
C LEU A 14 34.39 29.86 43.04
N SER A 15 35.15 30.51 42.16
CA SER A 15 34.81 30.61 40.73
C SER A 15 34.76 29.25 40.04
N LEU A 16 35.73 28.38 40.33
CA LEU A 16 35.75 27.00 39.82
C LEU A 16 34.57 26.18 40.35
N ALA A 17 34.24 26.30 41.64
CA ALA A 17 33.11 25.60 42.24
C ALA A 17 31.79 26.00 41.58
N ILE A 18 31.53 27.31 41.44
CA ILE A 18 30.32 27.82 40.79
C ILE A 18 30.27 27.37 39.33
N THR A 19 31.40 27.43 38.61
CA THR A 19 31.47 26.95 37.22
C THR A 19 31.14 25.45 37.12
N GLY A 20 31.66 24.64 38.03
CA GLY A 20 31.35 23.21 38.11
C GLY A 20 29.85 22.94 38.29
N PHE A 21 29.20 23.67 39.21
CA PHE A 21 27.75 23.57 39.40
C PHE A 21 26.96 23.97 38.15
N ILE A 22 27.36 25.05 37.46
CA ILE A 22 26.72 25.49 36.22
C ILE A 22 26.85 24.42 35.13
N VAL A 23 28.04 23.83 34.96
CA VAL A 23 28.27 22.77 33.97
C VAL A 23 27.39 21.55 34.25
N LEU A 24 27.23 21.14 35.52
CA LEU A 24 26.35 20.03 35.89
C LEU A 24 24.88 20.32 35.54
N LEU A 25 24.40 21.54 35.82
CA LEU A 25 23.04 21.97 35.47
C LEU A 25 22.84 21.96 33.95
N LEU A 26 23.79 22.51 33.19
CA LEU A 26 23.75 22.50 31.72
C LEU A 26 23.72 21.07 31.17
N PHE A 27 24.53 20.16 31.73
CA PHE A 27 24.54 18.76 31.31
C PHE A 27 23.19 18.07 31.56
N SER A 28 22.52 18.37 32.68
CA SER A 28 21.18 17.86 32.97
C SER A 28 20.15 18.37 31.95
N ILE A 29 20.20 19.65 31.59
CA ILE A 29 19.30 20.25 30.59
C ILE A 29 19.54 19.63 29.21
N LEU A 30 20.80 19.46 28.82
CA LEU A 30 21.16 18.84 27.53
C LEU A 30 20.65 17.40 27.44
N ASN A 31 20.80 16.60 28.50
CA ASN A 31 20.26 15.24 28.53
C ASN A 31 18.74 15.21 28.44
N PHE A 32 18.05 16.15 29.07
CA PHE A 32 16.60 16.27 28.98
C PHE A 32 16.16 16.64 27.54
N GLN A 33 16.84 17.60 26.92
CA GLN A 33 16.58 17.99 25.52
C GLN A 33 16.80 16.82 24.55
N GLN A 34 17.90 16.08 24.68
CA GLN A 34 18.18 14.92 23.83
C GLN A 34 17.11 13.83 23.94
N LYS A 35 16.61 13.57 25.15
CA LYS A 35 15.51 12.61 25.34
C LYS A 35 14.23 13.08 24.68
N SER A 36 13.86 14.35 24.91
CA SER A 36 12.66 14.93 24.30
C SER A 36 12.73 14.94 22.77
N GLN A 37 13.90 15.19 22.19
CA GLN A 37 14.10 15.16 20.74
C GLN A 37 13.92 13.74 20.19
N LYS A 38 14.53 12.73 20.82
CA LYS A 38 14.36 11.33 20.41
C LYS A 38 12.92 10.84 20.47
N HIS A 39 12.18 11.24 21.51
CA HIS A 39 10.76 10.92 21.62
C HIS A 39 9.95 11.52 20.46
N GLN A 40 10.22 12.79 20.12
CA GLN A 40 9.56 13.47 19.01
C GLN A 40 9.92 12.85 17.66
N GLU A 41 11.19 12.50 17.44
CA GLU A 41 11.65 11.81 16.23
C GLU A 41 10.89 10.49 16.04
N GLN A 42 10.79 9.65 17.07
CA GLN A 42 10.04 8.39 16.99
C GLN A 42 8.55 8.60 16.66
N LEU A 43 7.92 9.62 17.23
CA LEU A 43 6.52 9.95 16.91
C LEU A 43 6.36 10.43 15.47
N ILE A 44 7.32 11.21 14.96
CA ILE A 44 7.32 11.69 13.57
C ILE A 44 7.46 10.51 12.61
N ASP A 45 8.42 9.62 12.85
CA ASP A 45 8.65 8.42 12.04
C ASP A 45 7.38 7.57 11.95
N MET A 46 6.74 7.29 13.10
CA MET A 46 5.50 6.51 13.14
C MET A 46 4.35 7.19 12.38
N VAL A 47 4.24 8.52 12.45
CA VAL A 47 3.21 9.27 11.72
C VAL A 47 3.48 9.27 10.21
N GLU A 48 4.75 9.33 9.79
CA GLU A 48 5.13 9.21 8.39
C GLU A 48 4.81 7.82 7.82
N ASP A 49 5.22 6.78 8.54
CA ASP A 49 4.92 5.38 8.25
C ASP A 49 3.41 5.14 8.14
N TYR A 50 2.64 5.68 9.08
CA TYR A 50 1.19 5.60 9.04
C TYR A 50 0.60 6.32 7.82
N ARG A 51 1.10 7.51 7.47
CA ARG A 51 0.64 8.23 6.27
C ARG A 51 0.93 7.45 5.00
N TRP A 52 2.08 6.79 4.93
CA TRP A 52 2.44 5.93 3.81
C TRP A 52 1.48 4.75 3.69
N LEU A 53 1.20 4.05 4.79
CA LEU A 53 0.21 2.98 4.88
C LEU A 53 -1.16 3.46 4.37
N VAL A 54 -1.65 4.59 4.89
CA VAL A 54 -2.98 5.12 4.56
C VAL A 54 -3.08 5.52 3.08
N ASN A 55 -2.04 6.15 2.54
CA ASN A 55 -2.04 6.55 1.15
C ASN A 55 -1.98 5.35 0.21
N THR A 56 -1.22 4.31 0.56
CA THR A 56 -1.07 3.09 -0.24
C THR A 56 -2.36 2.25 -0.22
N ILE A 57 -2.80 1.80 0.95
CA ILE A 57 -4.01 0.98 1.09
C ILE A 57 -5.24 1.79 0.67
N GLY A 58 -5.38 3.01 1.18
CA GLY A 58 -6.51 3.87 0.86
C GLY A 58 -6.55 4.30 -0.60
N GLY A 59 -5.40 4.49 -1.24
CA GLY A 59 -5.31 4.73 -2.69
C GLY A 59 -5.85 3.55 -3.49
N ASN A 60 -5.41 2.34 -3.14
CA ASN A 60 -5.82 1.12 -3.82
C ASN A 60 -7.29 0.77 -3.58
N ILE A 61 -7.82 1.00 -2.37
CA ILE A 61 -9.25 0.85 -2.08
C ILE A 61 -10.10 1.82 -2.93
N LYS A 62 -9.65 3.06 -3.17
CA LYS A 62 -10.43 4.03 -3.98
C LYS A 62 -10.64 3.56 -5.41
N VAL A 63 -9.64 2.91 -5.99
CA VAL A 63 -9.68 2.42 -7.37
C VAL A 63 -10.23 1.00 -7.48
N ALA A 64 -10.38 0.29 -6.36
CA ALA A 64 -10.88 -1.08 -6.33
C ALA A 64 -12.16 -1.25 -7.17
N GLY A 65 -12.17 -2.30 -7.99
CA GLY A 65 -13.21 -2.60 -8.97
C GLY A 65 -13.02 -1.92 -10.34
N TYR A 66 -12.06 -1.00 -10.49
CA TYR A 66 -11.76 -0.45 -11.80
C TYR A 66 -11.20 -1.55 -12.72
N GLY A 67 -11.83 -1.71 -13.88
CA GLY A 67 -11.50 -2.76 -14.84
C GLY A 67 -11.87 -4.18 -14.39
N ALA A 68 -12.48 -4.39 -13.22
CA ALA A 68 -12.95 -5.72 -12.81
C ALA A 68 -14.29 -6.07 -13.50
N PRO A 69 -14.47 -7.32 -13.97
CA PRO A 69 -15.75 -7.78 -14.52
C PRO A 69 -16.90 -7.61 -13.52
N LYS A 70 -18.06 -7.19 -14.02
CA LYS A 70 -19.24 -6.91 -13.16
C LYS A 70 -19.94 -8.16 -12.65
N ALA A 71 -19.75 -9.31 -13.30
CA ALA A 71 -20.41 -10.56 -12.97
C ALA A 71 -19.39 -11.67 -12.71
N SER A 72 -19.61 -12.42 -11.63
CA SER A 72 -18.87 -13.64 -11.26
C SER A 72 -17.35 -13.48 -11.25
N LEU A 73 -16.79 -12.55 -10.46
CA LEU A 73 -15.32 -12.33 -10.40
C LEU A 73 -14.52 -13.64 -10.23
N SER A 74 -15.04 -14.61 -9.49
CA SER A 74 -14.42 -15.91 -9.26
C SER A 74 -14.20 -16.74 -10.55
N SER A 75 -15.03 -16.58 -11.58
CA SER A 75 -14.81 -17.26 -12.87
C SER A 75 -13.76 -16.56 -13.71
N TRP A 76 -13.59 -15.24 -13.52
CA TRP A 76 -12.64 -14.42 -14.28
C TRP A 76 -11.24 -14.39 -13.65
N ILE A 77 -11.16 -14.53 -12.33
CA ILE A 77 -9.92 -14.52 -11.55
C ILE A 77 -9.77 -15.91 -10.90
N THR A 78 -9.09 -16.81 -11.60
CA THR A 78 -8.94 -18.21 -11.17
C THR A 78 -7.64 -18.46 -10.41
N TRP A 79 -6.66 -17.57 -10.52
CA TRP A 79 -5.34 -17.70 -9.87
C TRP A 79 -5.37 -17.29 -8.39
N LYS A 80 -6.44 -16.62 -7.94
CA LYS A 80 -6.65 -16.24 -6.55
C LYS A 80 -7.98 -16.83 -6.06
N ALA A 81 -7.91 -17.69 -5.05
CA ALA A 81 -9.08 -18.36 -4.51
C ALA A 81 -10.06 -17.37 -3.85
N SER A 82 -11.35 -17.71 -3.90
CA SER A 82 -12.43 -17.06 -3.12
C SER A 82 -12.69 -15.57 -3.40
N ILE A 83 -12.19 -15.03 -4.52
CA ILE A 83 -12.49 -13.65 -4.93
C ILE A 83 -13.94 -13.57 -5.43
N THR A 84 -14.80 -12.95 -4.62
CA THR A 84 -16.23 -12.75 -4.91
C THR A 84 -16.59 -11.28 -5.11
N SER A 85 -15.72 -10.37 -4.68
CA SER A 85 -15.93 -8.93 -4.75
C SER A 85 -14.60 -8.21 -4.98
N PRO A 86 -14.61 -6.95 -5.48
CA PRO A 86 -13.39 -6.21 -5.75
C PRO A 86 -12.55 -5.88 -4.51
N VAL A 87 -13.17 -5.88 -3.33
CA VAL A 87 -12.49 -5.76 -2.04
C VAL A 87 -12.96 -6.92 -1.17
N LEU A 88 -12.05 -7.84 -0.85
CA LEU A 88 -12.33 -8.97 0.01
C LEU A 88 -11.52 -8.86 1.28
N ILE A 89 -12.20 -8.76 2.42
CA ILE A 89 -11.58 -8.74 3.75
C ILE A 89 -11.59 -10.17 4.30
N THR A 90 -10.47 -10.61 4.86
CA THR A 90 -10.37 -11.82 5.64
C THR A 90 -10.10 -11.43 7.09
N ASP A 91 -11.10 -11.66 7.94
CA ASP A 91 -11.11 -11.35 9.36
C ASP A 91 -10.16 -12.30 10.12
N GLY A 92 -9.22 -11.71 10.87
CA GLY A 92 -8.28 -12.40 11.75
C GLY A 92 -8.82 -12.62 13.17
N GLY A 93 -10.00 -12.10 13.48
CA GLY A 93 -10.63 -12.12 14.79
C GLY A 93 -9.88 -11.26 15.80
N SER A 94 -9.01 -11.88 16.59
CA SER A 94 -8.09 -11.17 17.49
C SER A 94 -6.70 -10.95 16.90
N ALA A 95 -6.43 -11.54 15.73
CA ALA A 95 -5.23 -11.31 14.95
C ALA A 95 -5.49 -10.21 13.90
N PRO A 96 -4.43 -9.63 13.30
CA PRO A 96 -4.59 -8.68 12.23
C PRO A 96 -5.35 -9.27 11.03
N ASP A 97 -6.22 -8.46 10.46
CA ASP A 97 -6.95 -8.76 9.24
C ASP A 97 -6.04 -8.69 8.01
N SER A 98 -6.54 -9.27 6.90
CA SER A 98 -5.97 -9.04 5.57
C SER A 98 -7.04 -8.58 4.59
N VAL A 99 -6.62 -7.88 3.54
CA VAL A 99 -7.51 -7.42 2.48
C VAL A 99 -6.93 -7.73 1.12
N ILE A 100 -7.75 -8.24 0.22
CA ILE A 100 -7.42 -8.41 -1.20
C ILE A 100 -8.18 -7.34 -1.99
N ILE A 101 -7.46 -6.62 -2.84
CA ILE A 101 -8.01 -5.56 -3.68
C ILE A 101 -7.79 -5.93 -5.14
N VAL A 102 -8.86 -5.91 -5.93
CA VAL A 102 -8.85 -6.20 -7.36
C VAL A 102 -9.01 -4.89 -8.14
N SER A 103 -8.07 -4.60 -9.02
CA SER A 103 -8.14 -3.42 -9.90
C SER A 103 -7.14 -3.52 -11.05
N ALA A 104 -7.38 -2.77 -12.12
CA ALA A 104 -6.32 -2.33 -13.01
C ALA A 104 -5.55 -1.17 -12.33
N PHE A 105 -4.41 -1.47 -11.68
CA PHE A 105 -3.60 -0.47 -10.96
C PHE A 105 -2.63 0.32 -11.87
N GLY A 106 -2.37 -0.19 -13.07
CA GLY A 106 -1.43 0.42 -14.02
C GLY A 106 -1.95 1.75 -14.57
N LYS A 107 -1.04 2.64 -14.97
CA LYS A 107 -1.41 3.83 -15.75
C LYS A 107 -1.66 3.39 -17.20
N PRO A 108 -2.83 3.68 -17.79
CA PRO A 108 -3.09 3.30 -19.18
C PRO A 108 -2.30 4.17 -20.15
N TYR A 109 -2.12 3.68 -21.38
CA TYR A 109 -1.71 4.50 -22.50
C TYR A 109 -2.75 5.63 -22.75
N PRO A 110 -2.34 6.87 -23.05
CA PRO A 110 -0.99 7.36 -23.35
C PRO A 110 -0.19 7.90 -22.14
N TYR A 111 -0.69 7.76 -20.91
CA TYR A 111 -0.02 8.30 -19.71
C TYR A 111 1.26 7.53 -19.36
N ASP A 112 1.36 6.28 -19.77
CA ASP A 112 2.56 5.46 -19.75
C ASP A 112 2.80 4.88 -21.14
N SER A 113 3.96 5.18 -21.73
CA SER A 113 4.33 4.72 -23.07
C SER A 113 4.69 3.24 -23.13
N SER A 114 5.04 2.65 -21.98
CA SER A 114 5.30 1.22 -21.81
C SER A 114 4.02 0.41 -21.58
N ALA A 115 2.90 1.08 -21.30
CA ALA A 115 1.63 0.41 -21.04
C ALA A 115 1.14 -0.40 -22.27
N PRO A 116 0.47 -1.53 -22.04
CA PRO A 116 -0.07 -2.33 -23.11
C PRO A 116 -1.15 -1.57 -23.89
N ARG A 117 -1.18 -1.77 -25.21
CA ARG A 117 -2.16 -1.18 -26.12
C ARG A 117 -2.33 -2.06 -27.35
N LEU A 118 -3.43 -1.86 -28.06
CA LEU A 118 -3.60 -2.46 -29.38
C LEU A 118 -2.58 -1.90 -30.37
N SER A 119 -1.89 -2.77 -31.11
CA SER A 119 -0.99 -2.38 -32.20
C SER A 119 -1.73 -2.24 -33.53
N THR A 120 -2.87 -2.93 -33.70
CA THR A 120 -3.75 -2.81 -34.86
C THR A 120 -5.20 -2.61 -34.43
N THR A 121 -6.03 -2.08 -35.33
CA THR A 121 -7.48 -2.04 -35.12
C THR A 121 -8.02 -3.45 -34.92
N ALA A 122 -8.88 -3.63 -33.92
CA ALA A 122 -9.59 -4.87 -33.64
C ALA A 122 -11.09 -4.63 -33.88
N SER A 123 -11.68 -5.36 -34.81
CA SER A 123 -13.10 -5.26 -35.15
C SER A 123 -13.96 -6.05 -34.17
N ALA A 124 -15.19 -5.59 -33.92
CA ALA A 124 -16.20 -6.38 -33.19
C ALA A 124 -16.30 -7.82 -33.75
N GLY A 125 -16.36 -8.79 -32.84
CA GLY A 125 -16.32 -10.23 -33.11
C GLY A 125 -14.91 -10.83 -33.16
N ALA A 126 -13.84 -10.02 -33.14
CA ALA A 126 -12.48 -10.55 -33.16
C ALA A 126 -12.15 -11.32 -31.86
N THR A 127 -11.78 -12.59 -32.01
CA THR A 127 -11.29 -13.46 -30.91
C THR A 127 -9.77 -13.41 -30.75
N THR A 128 -9.09 -12.70 -31.64
CA THR A 128 -7.65 -12.45 -31.59
C THR A 128 -7.38 -10.96 -31.72
N ILE A 129 -6.46 -10.47 -30.88
CA ILE A 129 -6.04 -9.06 -30.89
C ILE A 129 -4.51 -8.97 -30.97
N GLN A 130 -4.02 -7.92 -31.63
CA GLN A 130 -2.58 -7.62 -31.71
C GLN A 130 -2.23 -6.55 -30.69
N VAL A 131 -1.23 -6.82 -29.87
CA VAL A 131 -0.72 -5.87 -28.86
C VAL A 131 0.66 -5.35 -29.26
N ASN A 132 1.12 -4.30 -28.57
CA ASN A 132 2.48 -3.78 -28.75
C ASN A 132 3.56 -4.74 -28.22
N ASP A 133 3.27 -5.46 -27.13
CA ASP A 133 4.18 -6.42 -26.51
C ASP A 133 3.39 -7.53 -25.80
N GLY A 134 3.45 -8.75 -26.35
CA GLY A 134 2.77 -9.91 -25.77
C GLY A 134 3.42 -10.44 -24.49
N SER A 135 4.69 -10.09 -24.22
CA SER A 135 5.43 -10.58 -23.04
C SER A 135 4.95 -9.98 -21.72
N LEU A 136 4.19 -8.89 -21.78
CA LEU A 136 3.58 -8.24 -20.62
C LEU A 136 2.44 -9.06 -20.01
N PHE A 137 1.95 -10.07 -20.74
CA PHE A 137 0.80 -10.89 -20.37
C PHE A 137 1.20 -12.34 -20.11
N ASN A 138 0.32 -13.08 -19.44
CA ASN A 138 0.39 -14.53 -19.36
C ASN A 138 -1.02 -15.13 -19.33
N THR A 139 -1.14 -16.46 -19.34
CA THR A 139 -2.44 -17.17 -19.29
C THR A 139 -2.84 -17.58 -17.87
N THR A 140 -2.09 -17.15 -16.85
CA THR A 140 -2.31 -17.48 -15.44
C THR A 140 -2.70 -16.21 -14.67
N THR A 141 -1.73 -15.51 -14.10
CA THR A 141 -1.89 -14.38 -13.16
C THR A 141 -2.10 -13.01 -13.81
N LYS A 142 -1.80 -12.88 -15.11
CA LYS A 142 -1.91 -11.64 -15.92
C LYS A 142 -2.80 -11.86 -17.14
N SER A 143 -3.81 -12.72 -16.98
CA SER A 143 -4.69 -13.18 -18.05
C SER A 143 -5.94 -12.32 -18.22
N LEU A 144 -6.39 -11.65 -17.17
CA LEU A 144 -7.55 -10.77 -17.21
C LEU A 144 -7.15 -9.37 -17.66
N ILE A 145 -7.78 -8.91 -18.73
CA ILE A 145 -7.53 -7.59 -19.31
C ILE A 145 -8.81 -6.75 -19.40
N PHE A 146 -8.63 -5.45 -19.38
CA PHE A 146 -9.65 -4.44 -19.58
C PHE A 146 -9.28 -3.60 -20.81
N ILE A 147 -10.11 -3.69 -21.85
CA ILE A 147 -9.81 -3.14 -23.17
C ILE A 147 -10.56 -1.84 -23.35
N GLY A 148 -9.83 -0.76 -23.66
CA GLY A 148 -10.37 0.53 -24.03
C GLY A 148 -11.21 1.23 -22.94
N GLY A 149 -11.26 0.69 -21.72
CA GLY A 149 -12.11 1.21 -20.65
C GLY A 149 -13.56 0.71 -20.67
N TYR A 150 -13.91 -0.30 -21.48
CA TYR A 150 -15.30 -0.71 -21.69
C TYR A 150 -15.58 -2.20 -21.47
N GLU A 151 -14.69 -3.09 -21.92
CA GLU A 151 -14.95 -4.53 -21.86
C GLU A 151 -13.79 -5.34 -21.29
N ASN A 152 -14.13 -6.45 -20.67
CA ASN A 152 -13.18 -7.40 -20.11
C ASN A 152 -12.98 -8.58 -21.04
N ALA A 153 -11.75 -9.10 -21.06
CA ALA A 153 -11.42 -10.33 -21.74
C ALA A 153 -10.42 -11.15 -20.91
N VAL A 154 -10.48 -12.47 -21.04
CA VAL A 154 -9.45 -13.39 -20.52
C VAL A 154 -8.60 -13.88 -21.67
N ILE A 155 -7.28 -13.85 -21.48
CA ILE A 155 -6.31 -14.38 -22.43
C ILE A 155 -6.29 -15.91 -22.31
N LYS A 156 -6.58 -16.58 -23.43
CA LYS A 156 -6.60 -18.05 -23.54
C LYS A 156 -5.29 -18.59 -24.10
N SER A 157 -4.62 -17.85 -24.97
CA SER A 157 -3.30 -18.20 -25.51
C SER A 157 -2.56 -16.97 -26.04
N ILE A 158 -1.22 -17.07 -26.10
CA ILE A 158 -0.33 -16.01 -26.55
C ILE A 158 0.60 -16.58 -27.62
N SER A 159 0.72 -15.90 -28.76
CA SER A 159 1.67 -16.22 -29.83
C SER A 159 2.34 -14.94 -30.32
N GLY A 160 3.57 -14.70 -29.88
CA GLY A 160 4.25 -13.42 -30.09
C GLY A 160 3.42 -12.28 -29.50
N ASN A 161 3.03 -11.33 -30.35
CA ASN A 161 2.18 -10.19 -29.97
C ASN A 161 0.68 -10.41 -30.24
N THR A 162 0.29 -11.63 -30.62
CA THR A 162 -1.12 -12.00 -30.83
C THR A 162 -1.67 -12.64 -29.57
N LEU A 163 -2.74 -12.08 -29.02
CA LEU A 163 -3.48 -12.66 -27.90
C LEU A 163 -4.77 -13.29 -28.44
N THR A 164 -5.04 -14.55 -28.07
CA THR A 164 -6.37 -15.14 -28.22
C THR A 164 -7.13 -14.88 -26.95
N ILE A 165 -8.31 -14.28 -27.08
CA ILE A 165 -9.10 -13.78 -25.95
C ILE A 165 -10.49 -14.41 -25.92
N ASP A 166 -11.11 -14.33 -24.75
CA ASP A 166 -12.49 -14.71 -24.53
C ASP A 166 -13.17 -13.66 -23.64
N THR A 167 -14.24 -13.05 -24.16
CA THR A 167 -15.02 -12.01 -23.46
C THR A 167 -16.26 -12.56 -22.75
N ASN A 168 -16.56 -13.86 -22.86
CA ASN A 168 -17.73 -14.44 -22.19
C ASN A 168 -17.50 -15.89 -21.73
N LEU A 169 -16.99 -16.02 -20.52
CA LEU A 169 -16.71 -17.33 -19.91
C LEU A 169 -17.94 -18.22 -19.64
N SER A 170 -19.16 -17.72 -19.87
CA SER A 170 -20.40 -18.51 -19.70
C SER A 170 -20.78 -19.29 -20.97
N ILE A 171 -20.13 -19.02 -22.11
CA ILE A 171 -20.41 -19.68 -23.38
C ILE A 171 -19.19 -20.51 -23.78
N THR A 172 -19.41 -21.71 -24.31
CA THR A 172 -18.32 -22.57 -24.77
C THR A 172 -17.63 -21.98 -26.00
N GLY A 173 -16.30 -21.99 -26.00
CA GLY A 173 -15.47 -21.43 -27.08
C GLY A 173 -15.05 -19.99 -26.78
N ASN A 174 -14.25 -19.38 -27.64
CA ASN A 174 -13.77 -18.02 -27.42
C ASN A 174 -14.77 -17.01 -27.98
N GLN A 175 -15.26 -16.09 -27.14
CA GLN A 175 -16.08 -14.97 -27.62
C GLN A 175 -15.21 -13.75 -27.90
N GLY A 176 -15.46 -13.11 -29.04
CA GLY A 176 -14.72 -11.94 -29.46
C GLY A 176 -15.17 -10.66 -28.76
N ILE A 177 -14.41 -9.59 -28.97
CA ILE A 177 -14.77 -8.24 -28.50
C ILE A 177 -16.14 -7.80 -29.04
N GLN A 178 -16.93 -7.12 -28.22
CA GLN A 178 -18.26 -6.66 -28.62
C GLN A 178 -18.21 -5.31 -29.36
N ILE A 179 -17.16 -4.53 -29.10
CA ILE A 179 -16.96 -3.20 -29.68
C ILE A 179 -15.67 -3.20 -30.49
N SER A 180 -15.64 -2.45 -31.59
CA SER A 180 -14.41 -2.24 -32.36
C SER A 180 -13.50 -1.23 -31.67
N TYR A 181 -12.21 -1.53 -31.58
CA TYR A 181 -11.20 -0.61 -31.04
C TYR A 181 -10.18 -0.26 -32.11
N VAL A 182 -9.80 1.01 -32.16
CA VAL A 182 -8.73 1.50 -33.03
C VAL A 182 -7.35 1.08 -32.50
N SER A 183 -6.36 1.06 -33.38
CA SER A 183 -4.96 0.96 -32.96
C SER A 183 -4.63 2.06 -31.93
N GLY A 184 -3.86 1.71 -30.91
CA GLY A 184 -3.52 2.58 -29.79
C GLY A 184 -4.52 2.56 -28.63
N ALA A 185 -5.65 1.86 -28.72
CA ALA A 185 -6.55 1.72 -27.58
C ALA A 185 -5.83 1.04 -26.39
N PRO A 186 -6.00 1.56 -25.16
CA PRO A 186 -5.30 1.04 -23.99
C PRO A 186 -5.79 -0.36 -23.64
N ILE A 187 -4.87 -1.20 -23.16
CA ILE A 187 -5.17 -2.50 -22.57
C ILE A 187 -4.58 -2.48 -21.16
N GLU A 188 -5.44 -2.64 -20.17
CA GLU A 188 -5.05 -2.61 -18.77
C GLU A 188 -5.14 -4.03 -18.20
N ILE A 189 -4.10 -4.46 -17.48
CA ILE A 189 -4.09 -5.76 -16.80
C ILE A 189 -4.78 -5.60 -15.46
N VAL A 190 -5.82 -6.40 -15.23
CA VAL A 190 -6.50 -6.45 -13.93
C VAL A 190 -5.67 -7.34 -13.02
N LYS A 191 -5.30 -6.80 -11.86
CA LYS A 191 -4.45 -7.46 -10.87
C LYS A 191 -5.15 -7.57 -9.53
N THR A 192 -4.64 -8.46 -8.69
CA THR A 192 -4.97 -8.51 -7.26
C THR A 192 -3.75 -8.15 -6.42
N VAL A 193 -3.98 -7.36 -5.37
CA VAL A 193 -2.96 -7.03 -4.36
C VAL A 193 -3.51 -7.43 -3.00
N THR A 194 -2.75 -8.21 -2.25
CA THR A 194 -3.11 -8.65 -0.89
C THR A 194 -2.31 -7.87 0.14
N TYR A 195 -2.97 -7.17 1.06
CA TYR A 195 -2.33 -6.53 2.21
C TYR A 195 -2.56 -7.35 3.47
N HIS A 196 -1.50 -7.59 4.22
CA HIS A 196 -1.55 -8.30 5.50
C HIS A 196 -0.35 -7.94 6.36
N ILE A 197 -0.41 -8.27 7.65
CA ILE A 197 0.76 -8.15 8.53
C ILE A 197 1.58 -9.43 8.47
N ASN A 198 2.86 -9.32 8.11
CA ASN A 198 3.85 -10.39 8.15
C ASN A 198 5.01 -9.99 9.08
N ASN A 199 5.24 -10.76 10.15
CA ASN A 199 6.30 -10.52 11.13
C ASN A 199 6.34 -9.08 11.70
N GLY A 200 5.17 -8.47 11.89
CA GLY A 200 5.06 -7.10 12.42
C GLY A 200 5.30 -5.99 11.38
N ASN A 201 5.31 -6.33 10.10
CA ASN A 201 5.37 -5.37 9.00
C ASN A 201 4.10 -5.49 8.15
N LEU A 202 3.60 -4.37 7.63
CA LEU A 202 2.60 -4.40 6.58
C LEU A 202 3.27 -4.80 5.27
N THR A 203 2.79 -5.89 4.68
CA THR A 203 3.31 -6.44 3.43
C THR A 203 2.20 -6.47 2.38
N SER A 204 2.53 -6.05 1.17
CA SER A 204 1.72 -6.31 -0.03
C SER A 204 2.22 -7.54 -0.76
N ILE A 205 1.31 -8.37 -1.25
CA ILE A 205 1.59 -9.50 -2.12
C ILE A 205 0.87 -9.29 -3.46
N ASP A 206 1.64 -9.26 -4.54
CA ASP A 206 1.13 -9.20 -5.91
C ASP A 206 0.71 -10.59 -6.45
N ASP A 207 0.08 -10.63 -7.62
CA ASP A 207 -0.42 -11.87 -8.22
C ASP A 207 0.68 -12.92 -8.53
N ASP A 208 1.94 -12.50 -8.68
CA ASP A 208 3.08 -13.40 -8.88
C ASP A 208 3.69 -13.91 -7.57
N GLY A 209 3.12 -13.53 -6.42
CA GLY A 209 3.61 -13.90 -5.09
C GLY A 209 4.78 -13.04 -4.61
N THR A 210 5.16 -12.00 -5.35
CA THR A 210 6.17 -11.05 -4.90
C THR A 210 5.65 -10.30 -3.68
N GLU A 211 6.41 -10.37 -2.59
CA GLU A 211 6.13 -9.63 -1.37
C GLU A 211 6.94 -8.35 -1.30
N GLU A 212 6.29 -7.24 -0.93
CA GLU A 212 6.93 -5.95 -0.67
C GLU A 212 6.51 -5.43 0.70
N ILE A 213 7.49 -4.98 1.48
CA ILE A 213 7.23 -4.32 2.76
C ILE A 213 6.82 -2.88 2.48
N ILE A 214 5.61 -2.53 2.88
CA ILE A 214 5.05 -1.18 2.74
C ILE A 214 5.44 -0.33 3.95
N THR A 215 5.33 -0.90 5.14
CA THR A 215 5.56 -0.19 6.40
C THR A 215 6.02 -1.15 7.47
N GLU A 216 7.03 -0.75 8.25
CA GLU A 216 7.55 -1.54 9.36
C GLU A 216 6.76 -1.30 10.66
N ASN A 217 6.90 -2.20 11.63
CA ASN A 217 6.40 -2.01 13.00
C ASN A 217 4.88 -1.76 13.10
N VAL A 218 4.11 -2.42 12.24
CA VAL A 218 2.64 -2.48 12.33
C VAL A 218 2.28 -3.66 13.21
N GLU A 219 1.67 -3.40 14.37
CA GLU A 219 1.23 -4.43 15.31
C GLU A 219 -0.13 -5.00 14.96
N ASP A 220 -1.03 -4.14 14.48
CA ASP A 220 -2.42 -4.49 14.27
C ASP A 220 -2.97 -3.76 13.05
N LEU A 221 -3.83 -4.44 12.31
CA LEU A 221 -4.53 -3.94 11.14
C LEU A 221 -5.91 -4.59 11.13
N GLN A 222 -6.96 -3.79 11.11
CA GLN A 222 -8.33 -4.26 11.13
C GLN A 222 -9.10 -3.58 10.01
N PHE A 223 -9.99 -4.31 9.36
CA PHE A 223 -10.83 -3.81 8.27
C PHE A 223 -12.31 -4.04 8.57
N SER A 224 -13.14 -3.15 8.02
CA SER A 224 -14.58 -3.34 7.98
C SER A 224 -15.15 -2.76 6.70
N ILE A 225 -16.22 -3.35 6.19
CA ILE A 225 -16.92 -2.86 5.01
C ILE A 225 -18.38 -2.58 5.35
N SER A 226 -18.86 -1.41 4.95
CA SER A 226 -20.26 -1.00 5.08
C SER A 226 -20.71 -0.34 3.78
N GLY A 227 -21.45 -1.09 2.96
CA GLY A 227 -21.81 -0.67 1.61
C GLY A 227 -20.57 -0.41 0.75
N ASN A 228 -20.38 0.85 0.34
CA ASN A 228 -19.21 1.27 -0.47
C ASN A 228 -18.09 1.90 0.36
N MET A 229 -18.21 1.91 1.68
CA MET A 229 -17.19 2.44 2.56
C MET A 229 -16.39 1.28 3.15
N VAL A 230 -15.08 1.29 2.92
CA VAL A 230 -14.14 0.41 3.61
C VAL A 230 -13.45 1.26 4.67
N SER A 231 -13.58 0.84 5.92
CA SER A 231 -12.86 1.44 7.03
C SER A 231 -11.73 0.51 7.44
N PHE A 232 -10.59 1.09 7.80
CA PHE A 232 -9.47 0.34 8.33
C PHE A 232 -8.80 1.10 9.46
N SER A 233 -8.32 0.36 10.43
CA SER A 233 -7.54 0.88 11.54
C SER A 233 -6.20 0.17 11.60
N ALA A 234 -5.13 0.92 11.80
CA ALA A 234 -3.81 0.35 12.02
C ALA A 234 -3.25 0.82 13.36
N ARG A 235 -2.49 -0.04 14.03
CA ARG A 235 -1.69 0.29 15.21
C ARG A 235 -0.22 0.10 14.88
N LEU A 236 0.55 1.16 14.98
CA LEU A 236 1.99 1.14 14.81
C LEU A 236 2.67 1.25 16.18
N LYS A 237 3.86 0.67 16.29
CA LYS A 237 4.74 0.81 17.46
C LYS A 237 6.05 1.51 17.09
N SER A 238 6.69 2.14 18.07
CA SER A 238 8.03 2.70 17.88
C SER A 238 9.04 1.58 17.57
N LYS A 239 10.08 1.91 16.80
CA LYS A 239 11.15 0.97 16.47
C LYS A 239 11.93 0.50 17.70
N TYR A 240 12.11 1.39 18.67
CA TYR A 240 12.87 1.13 19.89
C TYR A 240 12.04 1.47 21.12
N PRO A 241 12.22 0.71 22.22
CA PRO A 241 11.60 1.05 23.48
C PRO A 241 12.24 2.31 24.07
N GLU A 242 11.41 3.19 24.63
CA GLU A 242 11.83 4.39 25.33
C GLU A 242 12.14 4.08 26.80
N LYS A 243 13.35 4.43 27.23
CA LYS A 243 13.81 4.16 28.59
C LYS A 243 13.03 5.00 29.60
N GLY A 244 12.28 4.32 30.47
CA GLY A 244 11.47 4.97 31.52
C GLY A 244 10.04 5.26 31.09
N TYR A 245 9.68 4.93 29.86
CA TYR A 245 8.29 4.81 29.42
C TYR A 245 7.80 3.38 29.69
N ASN A 246 6.53 3.26 30.08
CA ASN A 246 5.83 1.99 30.18
C ASN A 246 4.41 2.18 29.66
N ASP A 247 4.05 1.47 28.61
CA ASP A 247 2.70 1.45 28.08
C ASP A 247 1.77 0.78 29.11
N GLY A 248 0.77 1.50 29.59
CA GLY A 248 -0.12 1.01 30.65
C GLY A 248 -0.99 -0.19 30.24
N VAL A 249 -1.12 -0.46 28.93
CA VAL A 249 -1.91 -1.56 28.38
C VAL A 249 -1.03 -2.77 28.09
N TYR A 250 0.13 -2.56 27.47
CA TYR A 250 1.02 -3.65 27.05
C TYR A 250 2.17 -3.94 28.02
N ASN A 251 2.38 -3.06 29.00
CA ASN A 251 3.45 -3.15 29.99
C ASN A 251 4.85 -3.30 29.35
N ASP A 252 5.10 -2.53 28.29
CA ASP A 252 6.38 -2.47 27.60
C ASP A 252 6.83 -1.01 27.34
N GLY A 253 8.05 -0.84 26.83
CA GLY A 253 8.63 0.48 26.60
C GLY A 253 8.26 1.12 25.25
N TYR A 254 7.31 0.59 24.48
CA TYR A 254 7.08 1.03 23.10
C TYR A 254 5.98 2.08 22.99
N LEU A 255 6.25 3.17 22.26
CA LEU A 255 5.22 4.14 21.91
C LEU A 255 4.28 3.53 20.87
N ARG A 256 3.00 3.86 20.94
CA ARG A 256 2.00 3.38 19.98
C ARG A 256 1.16 4.51 19.44
N ILE A 257 0.83 4.43 18.16
CA ILE A 257 -0.23 5.23 17.55
C ILE A 257 -1.27 4.29 16.96
N SER A 258 -2.54 4.62 17.15
CA SER A 258 -3.65 3.90 16.53
C SER A 258 -4.61 4.91 15.96
N GLN A 259 -5.02 4.69 14.72
CA GLN A 259 -5.82 5.62 13.96
C GLN A 259 -6.73 4.85 13.01
N ASN A 260 -7.89 5.43 12.74
CA ASN A 260 -8.94 4.85 11.90
C ASN A 260 -9.12 5.72 10.66
N ASN A 261 -9.26 5.10 9.49
CA ASN A 261 -9.65 5.79 8.26
C ASN A 261 -10.84 5.10 7.63
N SER A 262 -11.58 5.87 6.85
CA SER A 262 -12.64 5.36 6.01
C SER A 262 -12.45 5.88 4.60
N VAL A 263 -12.60 4.99 3.63
CA VAL A 263 -12.37 5.27 2.22
C VAL A 263 -13.56 4.77 1.42
N LEU A 264 -14.06 5.63 0.53
CA LEU A 264 -15.12 5.28 -0.40
C LEU A 264 -14.52 4.51 -1.59
N VAL A 265 -15.04 3.30 -1.82
CA VAL A 265 -14.79 2.50 -3.02
C VAL A 265 -15.63 3.08 -4.16
N ARG A 266 -14.96 3.61 -5.19
CA ARG A 266 -15.64 4.32 -6.28
C ARG A 266 -16.31 3.39 -7.28
N ASN A 267 -15.71 2.22 -7.52
CA ASN A 267 -16.16 1.27 -8.54
C ASN A 267 -16.75 0.01 -7.91
N ASN A 268 -17.36 0.14 -6.73
CA ASN A 268 -17.89 -1.01 -6.02
C ASN A 268 -19.13 -1.57 -6.74
N LEU A 269 -19.10 -2.86 -7.01
CA LEU A 269 -20.10 -3.56 -7.82
C LEU A 269 -21.32 -4.04 -7.01
N PHE A 270 -21.49 -3.66 -5.74
CA PHE A 270 -22.63 -4.06 -4.89
C PHE A 270 -23.94 -3.32 -5.23
N LYS A 271 -24.26 -3.16 -6.51
CA LYS A 271 -25.59 -2.73 -6.97
C LYS A 271 -26.25 -3.83 -7.76
#